data_AF-A0A2G5H833-F1
#
_entry.id   AF-A0A2G5H833-F1
#
_cell.length_a   1.000
_cell.length_b   1.000
_cell.length_c   1.000
_cell.angle_alpha   90.00
_cell.angle_beta   90.00
_cell.angle_gamma   90.00
#
_symmetry.space_group_name_H-M   'P 1'
#
loop_
_entity.id
_entity.type
_entity.pdbx_description
1 polymer ?
#
loop_
_entity_poly.entity_id
_entity_poly.type
_entity_poly.pdbx_seq_one_letter_code
_entity_poly.pdbx_strand_id
1 'polypeptide(L)'
;MSFVELPTELIEMICVRCSLDEIKALRLTCHSLRNVADDYLFPEIVTVMTIDSMKAAWQIAQHPKFCKQPRLLYFQGDTSEPLKFEEWRAKLESQIEVDAHITKADRKHLQELGEISMRRGRERQIDPNLEAREKALIQLIRANADAQPKPSYSAAQLQNHFEYYSELAYEGVQIVEDGVIQRCMQEVFEKCSNIRAFDFTTANALRVHTHRENKQFRKGLITPFGDYDRCGEGLEAMGEIVLAAEKAGYSPQTLRLGSVSFHIARHLEFSKAMSRFMANVETLHWIVSTPYLEDDDLGVDSEEFAEIMLGFSEGYFIMLMESAGNLRSLEIDMPCPNPGEDKIELSDVVGSIVWANLRNFAITTVYANPSDLVDFLLRHAGTLERLELNEVTLEGEWPECFSRLAGKLPRLKEVQLRGVFSVGHGAFFCFFGDLYTSRGNEYSQSVARYIIEGGEEFSMPPGNNREEAMIPDSESDDDEEPDWDDENFLFAEEDDDLLGIDV
;
A
#
# COMPACT_ATOMS: atom_id res chain seq x y z
N MET A 1 23.81 -41.61 11.61
CA MET A 1 23.90 -40.39 12.43
C MET A 1 22.49 -39.91 12.69
N SER A 2 22.13 -39.79 13.97
CA SER A 2 20.87 -39.18 14.39
C SER A 2 20.97 -37.67 14.23
N PHE A 3 19.87 -37.00 13.91
CA PHE A 3 19.81 -35.53 13.77
C PHE A 3 20.25 -34.80 15.06
N VAL A 4 20.09 -35.45 16.22
CA VAL A 4 20.51 -34.95 17.54
C VAL A 4 22.04 -35.03 17.76
N GLU A 5 22.75 -35.76 16.90
CA GLU A 5 24.22 -35.87 16.94
C GLU A 5 24.92 -34.78 16.12
N LEU A 6 24.15 -33.92 15.44
CA LEU A 6 24.69 -32.79 14.70
C LEU A 6 25.22 -31.72 15.68
N PRO A 7 26.36 -31.07 15.38
CA PRO A 7 26.79 -29.87 16.08
C PRO A 7 25.71 -28.77 16.05
N THR A 8 25.63 -27.98 17.12
CA THR A 8 24.64 -26.89 17.27
C THR A 8 24.65 -25.95 16.07
N GLU A 9 25.82 -25.64 15.53
CA GLU A 9 26.00 -24.74 14.39
C GLU A 9 25.31 -25.28 13.12
N LEU A 10 25.30 -26.61 12.92
CA LEU A 10 24.59 -27.21 11.78
C LEU A 10 23.08 -27.21 12.00
N ILE A 11 22.63 -27.38 13.24
CA ILE A 11 21.19 -27.32 13.58
C ILE A 11 20.69 -25.88 13.40
N GLU A 12 21.45 -24.88 13.82
CA GLU A 12 21.16 -23.46 13.59
C GLU A 12 21.03 -23.14 12.09
N MET A 13 21.98 -23.62 11.27
CA MET A 13 21.90 -23.45 9.81
C MET A 13 20.65 -24.09 9.18
N ILE A 14 20.19 -25.21 9.73
CA ILE A 14 18.95 -25.86 9.29
C ILE A 14 17.74 -25.03 9.72
N CYS A 15 17.68 -24.61 10.98
CA CYS A 15 16.58 -23.80 11.52
C CYS A 15 16.40 -22.47 10.75
N VAL A 16 17.48 -21.83 10.30
CA VAL A 16 17.43 -20.63 9.44
C VAL A 16 16.64 -20.86 8.14
N ARG A 17 16.57 -22.11 7.66
CA ARG A 17 15.88 -22.48 6.40
C ARG A 17 14.53 -23.14 6.63
N CYS A 18 14.14 -23.41 7.88
CA CYS A 18 12.86 -24.01 8.22
C CYS A 18 11.73 -22.99 8.22
N SER A 19 10.55 -23.42 7.79
CA SER A 19 9.28 -22.74 8.03
C SER A 19 8.90 -22.77 9.51
N LEU A 20 7.97 -21.90 9.92
CA LEU A 20 7.49 -21.84 11.30
C LEU A 20 6.90 -23.18 11.78
N ASP A 21 6.21 -23.91 10.91
CA ASP A 21 5.63 -25.21 11.27
C ASP A 21 6.69 -26.30 11.43
N GLU A 22 7.75 -26.27 10.61
CA GLU A 22 8.91 -27.13 10.79
C GLU A 22 9.66 -26.79 12.09
N ILE A 23 9.82 -25.49 12.41
CA ILE A 23 10.39 -25.06 13.70
C ILE A 23 9.55 -25.58 14.87
N LYS A 24 8.22 -25.45 14.82
CA LYS A 24 7.32 -26.00 15.85
C LYS A 24 7.46 -27.52 15.96
N ALA A 25 7.52 -28.24 14.84
CA ALA A 25 7.71 -29.69 14.84
C ALA A 25 9.06 -30.06 15.46
N LEU A 26 10.15 -29.38 15.09
CA LEU A 26 11.49 -29.59 15.66
C LEU A 26 11.49 -29.40 17.19
N ARG A 27 10.79 -28.38 17.70
CA ARG A 27 10.67 -28.13 19.15
C ARG A 27 9.98 -29.25 19.93
N LEU A 28 9.16 -30.07 19.27
CA LEU A 28 8.44 -31.18 19.88
C LEU A 28 9.23 -32.50 19.86
N THR A 29 10.36 -32.56 19.14
CA THR A 29 11.14 -33.80 18.98
C THR A 29 11.98 -34.16 20.22
N CYS A 30 12.88 -33.28 20.68
CA CYS A 30 13.70 -33.48 21.87
C CYS A 30 14.18 -32.16 22.49
N HIS A 31 14.70 -32.21 23.73
CA HIS A 31 15.15 -31.02 24.46
C HIS A 31 16.29 -30.25 23.77
N SER A 32 17.24 -30.95 23.15
CA SER A 32 18.36 -30.31 22.45
C SER A 32 17.86 -29.49 21.25
N LEU A 33 17.02 -30.08 20.41
CA LEU A 33 16.43 -29.40 19.26
C LEU A 33 15.47 -28.29 19.66
N ARG A 34 14.71 -28.48 20.75
CA ARG A 34 13.87 -27.42 21.32
C ARG A 34 14.70 -26.18 21.67
N ASN A 35 15.84 -26.36 22.33
CA ASN A 35 16.64 -25.23 22.78
C ASN A 35 17.12 -24.36 21.62
N VAL A 36 17.54 -24.98 20.51
CA VAL A 36 17.98 -24.28 19.29
C VAL A 36 16.79 -23.72 18.51
N ALA A 37 15.77 -24.55 18.24
CA ALA A 37 14.62 -24.16 17.43
C ALA A 37 13.76 -23.06 18.10
N ASP A 38 13.76 -22.98 19.43
CA ASP A 38 13.16 -21.87 20.17
C ASP A 38 13.69 -20.52 19.69
N ASP A 39 14.96 -20.40 19.27
CA ASP A 39 15.59 -19.14 18.82
C ASP A 39 15.10 -18.65 17.46
N TYR A 40 14.32 -19.49 16.77
CA TYR A 40 13.74 -19.22 15.46
C TYR A 40 12.21 -19.19 15.47
N LEU A 41 11.60 -19.27 16.66
CA LEU A 41 10.15 -19.36 16.79
C LEU A 41 9.44 -18.04 16.50
N PHE A 42 10.06 -16.91 16.86
CA PHE A 42 9.50 -15.57 16.70
C PHE A 42 10.49 -14.64 16.01
N PRO A 43 10.74 -14.81 14.69
CA PRO A 43 11.59 -13.90 13.93
C PRO A 43 10.95 -12.50 13.80
N GLU A 44 9.62 -12.44 13.84
CA GLU A 44 8.81 -11.24 13.82
C GLU A 44 7.69 -11.32 14.87
N ILE A 45 7.25 -10.16 15.36
CA ILE A 45 5.99 -10.01 16.08
C ILE A 45 4.97 -9.42 15.10
N VAL A 46 3.84 -10.10 14.92
CA VAL A 46 2.72 -9.62 14.11
C VAL A 46 1.59 -9.25 15.05
N THR A 47 1.13 -8.01 14.95
CA THR A 47 0.01 -7.50 15.74
C THR A 47 -1.09 -6.99 14.81
N VAL A 48 -2.34 -7.30 15.12
CA VAL A 48 -3.54 -6.74 14.46
C VAL A 48 -4.44 -6.07 15.50
N MET A 49 -5.43 -5.29 15.07
CA MET A 49 -6.39 -4.57 15.92
C MET A 49 -7.38 -5.50 16.66
N THR A 50 -6.86 -6.36 17.53
CA THR A 50 -7.63 -7.18 18.48
C THR A 50 -6.90 -7.27 19.82
N ILE A 51 -7.63 -7.34 20.93
CA ILE A 51 -7.07 -7.42 22.29
C ILE A 51 -6.21 -8.68 22.43
N ASP A 52 -6.65 -9.79 21.84
CA ASP A 52 -5.91 -11.05 21.89
C ASP A 52 -4.57 -10.96 21.16
N SER A 53 -4.51 -10.27 20.02
CA SER A 53 -3.26 -10.05 19.30
C SER A 53 -2.30 -9.16 20.10
N MET A 54 -2.82 -8.09 20.72
CA MET A 54 -2.03 -7.21 21.59
C MET A 54 -1.50 -7.98 22.81
N LYS A 55 -2.33 -8.80 23.45
CA LYS A 55 -1.91 -9.66 24.57
C LYS A 55 -0.82 -10.63 24.15
N ALA A 56 -0.91 -11.22 22.95
CA ALA A 56 0.13 -12.12 22.43
C ALA A 56 1.47 -11.39 22.26
N ALA A 57 1.47 -10.20 21.65
CA ALA A 57 2.68 -9.37 21.53
C ALA A 57 3.27 -9.01 22.89
N TRP A 58 2.43 -8.58 23.84
CA TRP A 58 2.84 -8.28 25.20
C TRP A 58 3.43 -9.50 25.92
N GLN A 59 2.84 -10.69 25.76
CA GLN A 59 3.37 -11.94 26.34
C GLN A 59 4.74 -12.31 25.76
N ILE A 60 4.97 -12.09 24.46
CA ILE A 60 6.30 -12.27 23.85
C ILE A 60 7.32 -11.32 24.49
N ALA A 61 6.95 -10.05 24.68
CA ALA A 61 7.80 -9.05 25.31
C ALA A 61 8.17 -9.39 26.77
N GLN A 62 7.23 -9.95 27.54
CA GLN A 62 7.47 -10.38 28.92
C GLN A 62 8.26 -11.70 29.03
N HIS A 63 8.35 -12.48 27.95
CA HIS A 63 8.94 -13.81 28.03
C HIS A 63 10.49 -13.74 28.09
N PRO A 64 11.17 -14.34 29.10
CA PRO A 64 12.61 -14.15 29.32
C PRO A 64 13.54 -14.54 28.15
N LYS A 65 13.09 -15.50 27.33
CA LYS A 65 13.81 -15.98 26.13
C LYS A 65 13.35 -15.28 24.85
N PHE A 66 12.06 -15.37 24.53
CA PHE A 66 11.50 -14.91 23.26
C PHE A 66 11.58 -13.41 23.03
N CYS A 67 11.61 -12.55 24.05
CA CYS A 67 11.75 -11.11 23.85
C CYS A 67 13.03 -10.71 23.09
N LYS A 68 14.07 -11.55 23.11
CA LYS A 68 15.35 -11.27 22.45
C LYS A 68 15.42 -11.74 21.00
N GLN A 69 14.37 -12.37 20.47
CA GLN A 69 14.44 -13.01 19.14
C GLN A 69 13.90 -12.13 18.01
N PRO A 70 12.74 -11.44 18.17
CA PRO A 70 12.16 -10.66 17.10
C PRO A 70 13.11 -9.57 16.58
N ARG A 71 13.15 -9.45 15.25
CA ARG A 71 13.89 -8.40 14.54
C ARG A 71 12.99 -7.41 13.83
N LEU A 72 11.76 -7.82 13.57
CA LEU A 72 10.71 -7.05 12.91
C LEU A 72 9.48 -7.02 13.82
N LEU A 73 8.92 -5.83 13.98
CA LEU A 73 7.56 -5.67 14.48
C LEU A 73 6.70 -5.24 13.30
N TYR A 74 5.66 -6.01 13.04
CA TYR A 74 4.65 -5.70 12.06
C TYR A 74 3.33 -5.40 12.77
N PHE A 75 2.72 -4.28 12.42
CA PHE A 75 1.45 -3.83 12.96
C PHE A 75 0.46 -3.60 11.82
N GLN A 76 -0.66 -4.31 11.87
CA GLN A 76 -1.80 -4.06 10.99
C GLN A 76 -2.82 -3.19 11.71
N GLY A 77 -2.97 -1.97 11.22
CA GLY A 77 -3.85 -0.94 11.78
C GLY A 77 -5.29 -1.00 11.28
N ASP A 78 -5.66 -1.95 10.41
CA ASP A 78 -7.02 -2.02 9.88
C ASP A 78 -8.05 -2.20 11.01
N THR A 79 -9.01 -1.29 11.07
CA THR A 79 -10.12 -1.31 12.02
C THR A 79 -11.39 -1.80 11.33
N SER A 80 -12.41 -2.08 12.13
CA SER A 80 -13.69 -2.61 11.66
C SER A 80 -14.78 -1.63 12.01
N GLU A 81 -15.49 -1.16 10.99
CA GLU A 81 -16.56 -0.19 11.16
C GLU A 81 -17.74 -0.80 11.96
N PRO A 82 -18.32 -0.08 12.93
CA PRO A 82 -19.49 -0.58 13.66
C PRO A 82 -20.77 -0.52 12.80
N LEU A 83 -20.97 -1.52 11.96
CA LEU A 83 -22.12 -1.66 11.04
C LEU A 83 -23.37 -2.25 11.72
N LYS A 84 -24.55 -1.92 11.18
CA LYS A 84 -25.81 -2.63 11.47
C LYS A 84 -25.84 -3.99 10.77
N PHE A 85 -26.78 -4.85 11.18
CA PHE A 85 -26.89 -6.21 10.64
C PHE A 85 -27.00 -6.26 9.12
N GLU A 86 -27.88 -5.44 8.53
CA GLU A 86 -28.09 -5.44 7.07
C GLU A 86 -26.88 -4.86 6.30
N GLU A 87 -26.23 -3.82 6.84
CA GLU A 87 -25.02 -3.23 6.25
C GLU A 87 -23.85 -4.23 6.31
N TRP A 88 -23.64 -4.88 7.46
CA TRP A 88 -22.65 -5.95 7.63
C TRP A 88 -22.93 -7.12 6.68
N ARG A 89 -24.19 -7.53 6.56
CA ARG A 89 -24.59 -8.62 5.69
C ARG A 89 -24.34 -8.30 4.22
N ALA A 90 -24.70 -7.11 3.76
CA ALA A 90 -24.42 -6.66 2.40
C ALA A 90 -22.91 -6.63 2.12
N LYS A 91 -22.10 -6.14 3.08
CA LYS A 91 -20.64 -6.15 2.99
C LYS A 91 -20.07 -7.57 2.96
N LEU A 92 -20.60 -8.49 3.75
CA LEU A 92 -20.22 -9.90 3.74
C LEU A 92 -20.57 -10.57 2.40
N GLU A 93 -21.75 -10.30 1.85
CA GLU A 93 -22.17 -10.82 0.54
C GLU A 93 -21.23 -10.31 -0.56
N SER A 94 -20.92 -9.01 -0.59
CA SER A 94 -19.92 -8.43 -1.49
C SER A 94 -18.54 -9.05 -1.32
N GLN A 95 -18.07 -9.26 -0.09
CA GLN A 95 -16.77 -9.90 0.18
C GLN A 95 -16.74 -11.35 -0.31
N ILE A 96 -17.81 -12.12 -0.11
CA ILE A 96 -17.90 -13.50 -0.60
C ILE A 96 -17.82 -13.52 -2.14
N GLU A 97 -18.45 -12.55 -2.81
CA GLU A 97 -18.38 -12.41 -4.26
C GLU A 97 -16.96 -12.06 -4.72
N VAL A 98 -16.34 -11.05 -4.12
CA VAL A 98 -14.96 -10.65 -4.43
C VAL A 98 -13.98 -11.80 -4.17
N ASP A 99 -14.08 -12.50 -3.04
CA ASP A 99 -13.21 -13.65 -2.72
C ASP A 99 -13.44 -14.81 -3.69
N ALA A 100 -14.69 -15.04 -4.13
CA ALA A 100 -15.00 -16.03 -5.16
C ALA A 100 -14.36 -15.66 -6.51
N HIS A 101 -14.38 -14.37 -6.88
CA HIS A 101 -13.70 -13.87 -8.06
C HIS A 101 -12.17 -14.00 -7.93
N ILE A 102 -11.56 -13.57 -6.81
CA ILE A 102 -10.10 -13.54 -6.65
C ILE A 102 -9.48 -14.92 -6.50
N THR A 103 -10.07 -15.80 -5.66
CA THR A 103 -9.46 -17.09 -5.31
C THR A 103 -9.40 -18.04 -6.51
N LYS A 104 -10.21 -17.79 -7.54
CA LYS A 104 -10.46 -18.76 -8.63
C LYS A 104 -10.45 -18.15 -10.03
N ALA A 105 -10.33 -16.84 -10.18
CA ALA A 105 -9.99 -16.27 -11.47
C ALA A 105 -8.57 -16.72 -11.87
N ASP A 106 -8.41 -17.08 -13.14
CA ASP A 106 -7.08 -17.26 -13.70
C ASP A 106 -6.31 -15.96 -13.47
N ARG A 107 -5.15 -16.06 -12.80
CA ARG A 107 -4.28 -14.92 -12.53
C ARG A 107 -3.97 -14.14 -13.80
N LYS A 108 -3.97 -14.82 -14.96
CA LYS A 108 -3.84 -14.21 -16.29
C LYS A 108 -5.04 -13.34 -16.68
N HIS A 109 -6.27 -13.73 -16.34
CA HIS A 109 -7.46 -12.93 -16.62
C HIS A 109 -7.58 -11.72 -15.68
N LEU A 110 -7.20 -11.84 -14.40
CA LEU A 110 -7.14 -10.67 -13.52
C LEU A 110 -6.08 -9.66 -13.97
N GLN A 111 -4.93 -10.15 -14.44
CA GLN A 111 -3.89 -9.31 -15.02
C GLN A 111 -4.37 -8.63 -16.31
N GLU A 112 -5.01 -9.37 -17.23
CA GLU A 112 -5.56 -8.82 -18.46
C GLU A 112 -6.70 -7.83 -18.21
N LEU A 113 -7.53 -8.06 -17.19
CA LEU A 113 -8.58 -7.13 -16.79
C LEU A 113 -7.98 -5.81 -16.27
N GLY A 114 -6.97 -5.90 -15.38
CA GLY A 114 -6.25 -4.73 -14.91
C GLY A 114 -5.61 -3.95 -16.05
N GLU A 115 -5.02 -4.63 -17.05
CA GLU A 115 -4.46 -4.00 -18.24
C GLU A 115 -5.53 -3.28 -19.09
N ILE A 116 -6.74 -3.82 -19.20
CA ILE A 116 -7.85 -3.21 -19.96
C ILE A 116 -8.45 -2.01 -19.23
N SER A 117 -8.77 -2.13 -17.93
CA SER A 117 -9.32 -1.03 -17.14
C SER A 117 -8.34 0.15 -17.06
N MET A 118 -7.03 -0.14 -17.01
CA MET A 118 -5.98 0.89 -17.07
C MET A 118 -5.86 1.57 -18.44
N ARG A 119 -6.17 0.89 -19.55
CA ARG A 119 -6.25 1.53 -20.88
C ARG A 119 -7.45 2.46 -20.96
N ARG A 120 -8.59 2.03 -20.42
CA ARG A 120 -9.83 2.83 -20.39
C ARG A 120 -9.67 4.12 -19.58
N GLY A 121 -8.99 4.07 -18.43
CA GLY A 121 -8.66 5.27 -17.64
C GLY A 121 -7.73 6.27 -18.35
N ARG A 122 -7.06 5.85 -19.43
CA ARG A 122 -6.12 6.69 -20.22
C ARG A 122 -6.77 7.29 -21.47
N GLU A 123 -7.92 6.79 -21.92
CA GLU A 123 -8.57 7.20 -23.16
C GLU A 123 -9.68 8.22 -22.89
N ARG A 124 -9.66 9.37 -23.58
CA ARG A 124 -10.75 10.38 -23.49
C ARG A 124 -12.02 9.96 -24.24
N GLN A 125 -11.95 8.92 -25.06
CA GLN A 125 -13.08 8.32 -25.79
C GLN A 125 -13.14 6.83 -25.48
N ILE A 126 -14.35 6.29 -25.36
CA ILE A 126 -14.61 4.87 -25.06
C ILE A 126 -14.21 4.05 -26.30
N ASP A 127 -13.18 3.20 -26.24
CA ASP A 127 -12.93 2.17 -27.26
C ASP A 127 -13.95 1.02 -27.08
N PRO A 128 -14.92 0.85 -28.00
CA PRO A 128 -15.95 -0.16 -27.88
C PRO A 128 -15.42 -1.61 -27.98
N ASN A 129 -14.25 -1.83 -28.60
CA ASN A 129 -13.63 -3.16 -28.65
C ASN A 129 -12.95 -3.51 -27.32
N LEU A 130 -12.29 -2.54 -26.68
CA LEU A 130 -11.76 -2.71 -25.33
C LEU A 130 -12.89 -2.91 -24.32
N GLU A 131 -13.98 -2.15 -24.43
CA GLU A 131 -15.16 -2.32 -23.57
C GLU A 131 -15.82 -3.69 -23.77
N ALA A 132 -16.00 -4.13 -25.01
CA ALA A 132 -16.55 -5.45 -25.30
C ALA A 132 -15.66 -6.58 -24.75
N ARG A 133 -14.33 -6.42 -24.84
CA ARG A 133 -13.36 -7.39 -24.30
C ARG A 133 -13.30 -7.37 -22.78
N GLU A 134 -13.33 -6.20 -22.16
CA GLU A 134 -13.46 -6.00 -20.70
C GLU A 134 -14.72 -6.71 -20.20
N LYS A 135 -15.85 -6.42 -20.83
CA LYS A 135 -17.15 -7.00 -20.51
C LYS A 135 -17.16 -8.52 -20.67
N ALA A 136 -16.55 -9.05 -21.73
CA ALA A 136 -16.43 -10.49 -21.93
C ALA A 136 -15.54 -11.16 -20.86
N LEU A 137 -14.45 -10.50 -20.46
CA LEU A 137 -13.53 -11.01 -19.44
C LEU A 137 -14.13 -10.94 -18.04
N ILE A 138 -14.82 -9.85 -17.70
CA ILE A 138 -15.62 -9.70 -16.48
C ILE A 138 -16.69 -10.80 -16.45
N GLN A 139 -17.41 -11.02 -17.56
CA GLN A 139 -18.42 -12.08 -17.66
C GLN A 139 -17.82 -13.47 -17.46
N LEU A 140 -16.62 -13.73 -17.99
CA LEU A 140 -15.92 -15.01 -17.80
C LEU A 140 -15.52 -15.21 -16.32
N ILE A 141 -14.98 -14.18 -15.68
CA ILE A 141 -14.62 -14.19 -14.26
C ILE A 141 -15.86 -14.39 -13.39
N ARG A 142 -16.97 -13.72 -13.73
CA ARG A 142 -18.27 -13.89 -13.07
C ARG A 142 -18.83 -15.30 -13.25
N ALA A 143 -18.90 -15.80 -14.47
CA ALA A 143 -19.40 -17.15 -14.74
C ALA A 143 -18.61 -18.25 -14.01
N ASN A 144 -17.29 -18.09 -13.89
CA ASN A 144 -16.45 -19.01 -13.12
C ASN A 144 -16.70 -18.93 -11.61
N ALA A 145 -17.00 -17.73 -11.09
CA ALA A 145 -17.36 -17.55 -9.68
C ALA A 145 -18.77 -18.10 -9.38
N ASP A 146 -19.75 -17.85 -10.27
CA ASP A 146 -21.14 -18.30 -10.12
C ASP A 146 -21.29 -19.82 -10.24
N ALA A 147 -20.44 -20.48 -11.02
CA ALA A 147 -20.42 -21.94 -11.13
C ALA A 147 -19.95 -22.66 -9.85
N GLN A 148 -19.51 -21.92 -8.82
CA GLN A 148 -18.96 -22.47 -7.60
C GLN A 148 -19.94 -22.35 -6.42
N PRO A 149 -19.94 -23.32 -5.50
CA PRO A 149 -20.77 -23.23 -4.31
C PRO A 149 -20.31 -22.06 -3.42
N LYS A 150 -21.16 -21.03 -3.30
CA LYS A 150 -21.00 -19.95 -2.32
C LYS A 150 -21.23 -20.52 -0.91
N PRO A 151 -20.50 -20.06 0.12
CA PRO A 151 -20.81 -20.41 1.50
C PRO A 151 -22.26 -20.02 1.81
N SER A 152 -23.05 -20.95 2.34
CA SER A 152 -24.42 -20.68 2.76
C SER A 152 -24.51 -20.76 4.28
N TYR A 153 -25.07 -19.72 4.89
CA TYR A 153 -25.28 -19.62 6.33
C TYR A 153 -26.78 -19.56 6.61
N SER A 154 -27.24 -20.29 7.62
CA SER A 154 -28.61 -20.12 8.12
C SER A 154 -28.75 -18.76 8.82
N ALA A 155 -29.98 -18.24 8.91
CA ALA A 155 -30.26 -16.98 9.60
C ALA A 155 -29.72 -16.94 11.05
N ALA A 156 -29.81 -18.06 11.78
CA ALA A 156 -29.24 -18.18 13.12
C ALA A 156 -27.70 -18.13 13.14
N GLN A 157 -27.03 -18.68 12.12
CA GLN A 157 -25.58 -18.56 12.01
C GLN A 157 -25.18 -17.12 11.69
N LEU A 158 -25.86 -16.46 10.75
CA LEU A 158 -25.60 -15.06 10.42
C LEU A 158 -25.77 -14.15 11.63
N GLN A 159 -26.82 -14.35 12.43
CA GLN A 159 -27.02 -13.60 13.66
C GLN A 159 -25.87 -13.80 14.66
N ASN A 160 -25.45 -15.04 14.89
CA ASN A 160 -24.32 -15.32 15.78
C ASN A 160 -22.99 -14.72 15.29
N HIS A 161 -22.76 -14.74 13.97
CA HIS A 161 -21.58 -14.12 13.36
C HIS A 161 -21.62 -12.60 13.50
N PHE A 162 -22.79 -11.99 13.29
CA PHE A 162 -22.98 -10.56 13.46
C PHE A 162 -22.79 -10.10 14.90
N GLU A 163 -23.36 -10.80 15.89
CA GLU A 163 -23.17 -10.46 17.31
C GLU A 163 -21.68 -10.41 17.66
N TYR A 164 -20.93 -11.40 17.18
CA TYR A 164 -19.50 -11.46 17.40
C TYR A 164 -18.70 -10.46 16.55
N TYR A 165 -19.17 -10.10 15.34
CA TYR A 165 -18.65 -8.97 14.57
C TYR A 165 -18.81 -7.66 15.31
N SER A 166 -19.99 -7.37 15.86
CA SER A 166 -20.27 -6.14 16.59
C SER A 166 -19.37 -6.00 17.82
N GLU A 167 -19.12 -7.11 18.53
CA GLU A 167 -18.14 -7.14 19.62
C GLU A 167 -16.73 -6.78 19.15
N LEU A 168 -16.27 -7.35 18.03
CA LEU A 168 -14.93 -7.07 17.48
C LEU A 168 -14.78 -5.64 16.94
N ALA A 169 -15.81 -5.12 16.27
CA ALA A 169 -15.80 -3.75 15.76
C ALA A 169 -15.70 -2.74 16.92
N TYR A 170 -16.46 -2.96 17.98
CA TYR A 170 -16.39 -2.14 19.18
C TYR A 170 -15.05 -2.30 19.92
N GLU A 171 -14.50 -3.52 19.97
CA GLU A 171 -13.15 -3.78 20.51
C GLU A 171 -12.08 -2.95 19.79
N GLY A 172 -12.16 -2.83 18.47
CA GLY A 172 -11.25 -2.02 17.66
C GLY A 172 -11.22 -0.55 18.10
N VAL A 173 -12.39 0.05 18.31
CA VAL A 173 -12.52 1.44 18.82
C VAL A 173 -11.93 1.56 20.22
N GLN A 174 -12.26 0.64 21.12
CA GLN A 174 -11.75 0.65 22.50
C GLN A 174 -10.23 0.50 22.59
N ILE A 175 -9.62 -0.30 21.71
CA ILE A 175 -8.16 -0.50 21.68
C ILE A 175 -7.42 0.84 21.49
N VAL A 176 -7.98 1.72 20.66
CA VAL A 176 -7.46 3.07 20.41
C VAL A 176 -7.73 3.95 21.63
N GLU A 177 -9.00 4.08 22.05
CA GLU A 177 -9.41 5.00 23.12
C GLU A 177 -8.79 4.68 24.49
N ASP A 178 -8.62 3.40 24.83
CA ASP A 178 -8.11 2.97 26.14
C ASP A 178 -6.58 3.04 26.26
N GLY A 179 -5.87 3.45 25.20
CA GLY A 179 -4.40 3.47 25.14
C GLY A 179 -3.79 2.05 25.21
N VAL A 180 -4.52 1.04 24.73
CA VAL A 180 -4.04 -0.36 24.71
C VAL A 180 -2.84 -0.50 23.80
N ILE A 181 -2.88 0.15 22.63
CA ILE A 181 -1.78 0.18 21.65
C ILE A 181 -0.52 0.72 22.32
N GLN A 182 -0.60 1.92 22.89
CA GLN A 182 0.59 2.57 23.46
C GLN A 182 1.22 1.76 24.58
N ARG A 183 0.42 1.22 25.53
CA ARG A 183 0.94 0.38 26.63
C ARG A 183 1.59 -0.90 26.12
N CYS A 184 0.94 -1.57 25.15
CA CYS A 184 1.46 -2.81 24.57
C CYS A 184 2.78 -2.56 23.83
N MET A 185 2.80 -1.57 22.95
CA MET A 185 3.94 -1.24 22.10
C MET A 185 5.11 -0.70 22.92
N GLN A 186 4.84 0.06 23.98
CA GLN A 186 5.90 0.54 24.88
C GLN A 186 6.64 -0.66 25.51
N GLU A 187 5.91 -1.65 26.03
CA GLU A 187 6.52 -2.87 26.59
C GLU A 187 7.29 -3.66 25.53
N VAL A 188 6.75 -3.78 24.30
CA VAL A 188 7.45 -4.44 23.19
C VAL A 188 8.76 -3.71 22.90
N PHE A 189 8.76 -2.38 22.76
CA PHE A 189 9.96 -1.61 22.48
C PHE A 189 10.98 -1.64 23.62
N GLU A 190 10.55 -1.60 24.88
CA GLU A 190 11.44 -1.65 26.04
C GLU A 190 12.10 -3.03 26.23
N LYS A 191 11.38 -4.13 25.97
CA LYS A 191 11.86 -5.49 26.25
C LYS A 191 12.48 -6.17 25.04
N CYS A 192 11.99 -5.88 23.83
CA CYS A 192 12.42 -6.54 22.61
C CYS A 192 13.56 -5.79 21.91
N SER A 193 14.71 -5.73 22.57
CA SER A 193 15.91 -4.96 22.16
C SER A 193 16.50 -5.27 20.77
N ASN A 194 16.09 -6.36 20.11
CA ASN A 194 16.61 -6.76 18.79
C ASN A 194 15.71 -6.33 17.62
N ILE A 195 14.56 -5.74 17.89
CA ILE A 195 13.69 -5.18 16.85
C ILE A 195 14.42 -3.98 16.22
N ARG A 196 14.60 -4.05 14.90
CA ARG A 196 15.28 -3.02 14.10
C ARG A 196 14.43 -2.53 12.95
N ALA A 197 13.43 -3.31 12.55
CA ALA A 197 12.48 -2.95 11.52
C ALA A 197 11.08 -2.82 12.13
N PHE A 198 10.35 -1.82 11.67
CA PHE A 198 8.96 -1.59 12.01
C PHE A 198 8.16 -1.38 10.73
N ASP A 199 7.16 -2.22 10.53
CA ASP A 199 6.25 -2.16 9.39
C ASP A 199 4.83 -1.91 9.92
N PHE A 200 4.24 -0.78 9.54
CA PHE A 200 2.83 -0.46 9.80
C PHE A 200 2.06 -0.51 8.49
N THR A 201 0.89 -1.14 8.48
CA THR A 201 0.02 -1.10 7.30
C THR A 201 -1.45 -1.01 7.68
N THR A 202 -2.17 -0.28 6.85
CA THR A 202 -3.62 -0.32 6.67
C THR A 202 -3.92 -0.65 5.21
N ALA A 203 -5.16 -1.01 4.90
CA ALA A 203 -5.68 -1.28 3.55
C ALA A 203 -4.80 -2.21 2.70
N ASN A 204 -4.10 -3.16 3.34
CA ASN A 204 -3.14 -4.07 2.70
C ASN A 204 -1.97 -3.39 1.95
N ALA A 205 -1.70 -2.10 2.19
CA ALA A 205 -0.76 -1.30 1.41
C ALA A 205 0.67 -1.88 1.36
N LEU A 206 1.18 -2.46 2.46
CA LEU A 206 2.50 -3.12 2.46
C LEU A 206 2.42 -4.65 2.40
N ARG A 207 1.43 -5.24 3.08
CA ARG A 207 1.30 -6.70 3.21
C ARG A 207 -0.16 -7.08 3.14
N VAL A 208 -0.46 -7.91 2.15
CA VAL A 208 -1.82 -8.31 1.85
C VAL A 208 -2.27 -9.43 2.79
N HIS A 209 -3.50 -9.28 3.31
CA HIS A 209 -4.25 -10.32 4.01
C HIS A 209 -3.64 -10.81 5.34
N THR A 210 -2.87 -9.99 6.05
CA THR A 210 -2.30 -10.42 7.34
C THR A 210 -3.37 -10.76 8.39
N HIS A 211 -4.56 -10.18 8.28
CA HIS A 211 -5.73 -10.50 9.08
C HIS A 211 -6.42 -11.83 8.70
N ARG A 212 -6.24 -12.37 7.47
CA ARG A 212 -7.01 -13.55 7.00
C ARG A 212 -6.76 -14.80 7.82
N GLU A 213 -5.57 -14.94 8.40
CA GLU A 213 -5.23 -16.08 9.27
C GLU A 213 -5.68 -15.90 10.72
N ASN A 214 -6.09 -14.68 11.11
CA ASN A 214 -6.53 -14.39 12.47
C ASN A 214 -7.86 -15.09 12.77
N LYS A 215 -7.86 -15.90 13.83
CA LYS A 215 -9.02 -16.70 14.23
C LYS A 215 -10.22 -15.86 14.67
N GLN A 216 -9.97 -14.70 15.27
CA GLN A 216 -11.03 -13.81 15.73
C GLN A 216 -11.75 -13.23 14.50
N PHE A 217 -11.02 -12.62 13.56
CA PHE A 217 -11.63 -12.10 12.33
C PHE A 217 -12.36 -13.18 11.51
N ARG A 218 -11.78 -14.38 11.37
CA ARG A 218 -12.48 -15.50 10.71
C ARG A 218 -13.77 -15.91 11.40
N LYS A 219 -13.84 -15.83 12.73
CA LYS A 219 -15.05 -16.16 13.48
C LYS A 219 -16.14 -15.10 13.28
N GLY A 220 -15.78 -13.84 13.07
CA GLY A 220 -16.70 -12.75 12.73
C GLY A 220 -17.04 -12.64 11.24
N LEU A 221 -16.49 -13.52 10.40
CA LEU A 221 -16.58 -13.44 8.94
C LEU A 221 -16.19 -12.05 8.42
N ILE A 222 -15.11 -11.51 8.97
CA ILE A 222 -14.66 -10.15 8.68
C ILE A 222 -13.28 -10.13 8.05
N THR A 223 -13.15 -9.25 7.07
CA THR A 223 -11.90 -8.87 6.41
C THR A 223 -11.72 -7.36 6.63
N PRO A 224 -11.07 -6.93 7.73
CA PRO A 224 -10.81 -5.52 7.97
C PRO A 224 -9.97 -4.93 6.82
N PHE A 225 -10.34 -3.73 6.38
CA PHE A 225 -9.70 -3.04 5.28
C PHE A 225 -9.79 -1.53 5.48
N GLY A 226 -8.64 -0.90 5.64
CA GLY A 226 -8.50 0.51 5.95
C GLY A 226 -8.84 0.85 7.40
N ASP A 227 -8.89 2.15 7.66
CA ASP A 227 -9.47 2.70 8.87
C ASP A 227 -10.92 3.15 8.60
N TYR A 228 -11.74 3.27 9.65
CA TYR A 228 -13.09 3.81 9.49
C TYR A 228 -13.06 5.34 9.28
N ASP A 229 -12.01 6.02 9.78
CA ASP A 229 -11.71 7.41 9.43
C ASP A 229 -10.75 7.42 8.22
N ARG A 230 -11.31 7.63 7.02
CA ARG A 230 -10.53 7.63 5.78
C ARG A 230 -9.63 8.87 5.62
N CYS A 231 -9.98 10.00 6.23
CA CYS A 231 -9.15 11.21 6.23
C CYS A 231 -7.96 11.04 7.19
N GLY A 232 -8.21 10.40 8.33
CA GLY A 232 -7.24 10.05 9.35
C GLY A 232 -6.61 8.66 9.21
N GLU A 233 -6.52 8.08 8.01
CA GLU A 233 -6.16 6.66 7.88
C GLU A 233 -4.84 6.31 8.60
N GLY A 234 -4.94 5.39 9.56
CA GLY A 234 -3.81 4.93 10.38
C GLY A 234 -3.25 5.97 11.35
N LEU A 235 -3.79 7.19 11.42
CA LEU A 235 -3.30 8.30 12.23
C LEU A 235 -3.30 7.95 13.72
N GLU A 236 -4.44 7.51 14.25
CA GLU A 236 -4.60 7.23 15.67
C GLU A 236 -3.73 6.07 16.14
N ALA A 237 -3.78 4.95 15.43
CA ALA A 237 -2.97 3.78 15.75
C ALA A 237 -1.46 4.08 15.64
N MET A 238 -1.03 4.76 14.58
CA MET A 238 0.37 5.15 14.42
C MET A 238 0.79 6.21 15.45
N GLY A 239 -0.10 7.15 15.79
CA GLY A 239 0.08 8.15 16.84
C GLY A 239 0.40 7.52 18.19
N GLU A 240 -0.40 6.54 18.62
CA GLU A 240 -0.17 5.79 19.85
C GLU A 240 1.14 5.00 19.82
N ILE A 241 1.53 4.46 18.66
CA ILE A 241 2.80 3.74 18.45
C ILE A 241 4.00 4.69 18.57
N VAL A 242 3.98 5.86 17.93
CA VAL A 242 5.11 6.81 18.02
C VAL A 242 5.27 7.35 19.43
N LEU A 243 4.17 7.58 20.15
CA LEU A 243 4.22 7.97 21.56
C LEU A 243 4.77 6.86 22.44
N ALA A 244 4.41 5.61 22.18
CA ALA A 244 4.99 4.46 22.88
C ALA A 244 6.50 4.33 22.62
N ALA A 245 6.92 4.51 21.37
CA ALA A 245 8.33 4.49 20.99
C ALA A 245 9.12 5.63 21.64
N GLU A 246 8.55 6.83 21.68
CA GLU A 246 9.14 7.98 22.37
C GLU A 246 9.37 7.69 23.86
N LYS A 247 8.38 7.11 24.55
CA LYS A 247 8.49 6.70 25.96
C LYS A 247 9.55 5.63 26.18
N ALA A 248 9.64 4.66 25.26
CA ALA A 248 10.62 3.58 25.31
C ALA A 248 12.04 4.00 24.86
N GLY A 249 12.20 5.20 24.28
CA GLY A 249 13.47 5.62 23.67
C GLY A 249 13.83 4.79 22.44
N TYR A 250 12.84 4.28 21.72
CA TYR A 250 13.00 3.41 20.55
C TYR A 250 12.93 4.20 19.24
N SER A 251 13.78 3.82 18.28
CA SER A 251 13.76 4.31 16.91
C SER A 251 14.26 3.20 15.97
N PRO A 252 13.49 2.80 14.95
CA PRO A 252 13.86 1.73 14.04
C PRO A 252 14.98 2.15 13.08
N GLN A 253 15.68 1.15 12.53
CA GLN A 253 16.58 1.31 11.38
C GLN A 253 15.83 1.24 10.04
N THR A 254 14.78 0.41 9.98
CA THR A 254 13.90 0.29 8.81
C THR A 254 12.49 0.63 9.23
N LEU A 255 11.90 1.63 8.57
CA LEU A 255 10.55 2.08 8.80
C LEU A 255 9.76 1.93 7.50
N ARG A 256 8.68 1.16 7.54
CA ARG A 256 7.71 1.07 6.44
C ARG A 256 6.33 1.45 6.92
N LEU A 257 5.70 2.38 6.22
CA LEU A 257 4.39 2.92 6.53
C LEU A 257 3.50 2.72 5.31
N GLY A 258 2.47 1.90 5.44
CA GLY A 258 1.48 1.62 4.40
C GLY A 258 0.17 2.32 4.69
N SER A 259 -0.23 3.24 3.82
CA SER A 259 -1.44 4.06 3.93
C SER A 259 -1.57 4.79 5.27
N VAL A 260 -0.51 5.49 5.66
CA VAL A 260 -0.52 6.36 6.86
C VAL A 260 -0.71 7.80 6.44
N SER A 261 -1.73 8.45 7.01
CA SER A 261 -2.06 9.85 6.72
C SER A 261 -0.94 10.81 7.07
N PHE A 262 -0.78 11.83 6.21
CA PHE A 262 0.15 12.92 6.40
C PHE A 262 -0.14 13.74 7.66
N HIS A 263 -1.37 13.71 8.18
CA HIS A 263 -1.74 14.43 9.41
C HIS A 263 -0.87 14.12 10.63
N ILE A 264 -0.18 12.97 10.64
CA ILE A 264 0.81 12.64 11.67
C ILE A 264 1.94 13.68 11.77
N ALA A 265 2.27 14.36 10.66
CA ALA A 265 3.25 15.43 10.62
C ALA A 265 2.68 16.79 11.09
N ARG A 266 1.37 17.03 10.94
CA ARG A 266 0.69 18.26 11.37
C ARG A 266 0.35 18.26 12.86
N HIS A 267 -0.03 17.10 13.40
CA HIS A 267 -0.44 16.99 14.80
C HIS A 267 0.77 17.20 15.74
N LEU A 268 0.78 18.29 16.51
CA LEU A 268 1.95 18.75 17.27
C LEU A 268 2.53 17.69 18.22
N GLU A 269 1.67 16.89 18.86
CA GLU A 269 2.09 15.83 19.76
C GLU A 269 2.77 14.69 18.98
N PHE A 270 2.17 14.26 17.87
CA PHE A 270 2.70 13.16 17.08
C PHE A 270 3.93 13.56 16.28
N SER A 271 3.99 14.77 15.73
CA SER A 271 5.11 15.21 14.90
C SER A 271 6.44 15.20 15.65
N LYS A 272 6.42 15.59 16.93
CA LYS A 272 7.60 15.55 17.81
C LYS A 272 8.02 14.11 18.14
N ALA A 273 7.07 13.25 18.46
CA ALA A 273 7.33 11.84 18.74
C ALA A 273 7.85 11.11 17.49
N MET A 274 7.22 11.36 16.35
CA MET A 274 7.59 10.83 15.03
C MET A 274 8.99 11.29 14.61
N SER A 275 9.36 12.56 14.85
CA SER A 275 10.72 13.06 14.63
C SER A 275 11.77 12.24 15.38
N ARG A 276 11.50 11.89 16.64
CA ARG A 276 12.39 11.02 17.44
C ARG A 276 12.39 9.58 16.95
N PHE A 277 11.23 9.09 16.54
CA PHE A 277 11.08 7.78 15.93
C PHE A 277 11.90 7.65 14.64
N MET A 278 12.02 8.72 13.85
CA MET A 278 12.78 8.74 12.59
C MET A 278 14.30 8.92 12.77
N ALA A 279 14.79 9.26 13.97
CA ALA A 279 16.18 9.67 14.18
C ALA A 279 17.25 8.64 13.73
N ASN A 280 16.97 7.34 13.90
CA ASN A 280 17.87 6.26 13.49
C ASN A 280 17.48 5.57 12.18
N VAL A 281 16.46 6.08 11.48
CA VAL A 281 15.97 5.46 10.25
C VAL A 281 17.02 5.57 9.15
N GLU A 282 17.43 4.42 8.63
CA GLU A 282 18.30 4.29 7.46
C GLU A 282 17.49 3.96 6.19
N THR A 283 16.32 3.34 6.33
CA THR A 283 15.44 2.97 5.23
C THR A 283 14.02 3.38 5.57
N LEU A 284 13.47 4.31 4.79
CA LEU A 284 12.09 4.74 4.89
C LEU A 284 11.35 4.34 3.61
N HIS A 285 10.24 3.64 3.77
CA HIS A 285 9.21 3.49 2.74
C HIS A 285 7.89 4.03 3.30
N TRP A 286 7.29 5.01 2.66
CA TRP A 286 6.03 5.58 3.09
C TRP A 286 5.05 5.70 1.92
N ILE A 287 3.98 4.92 1.97
CA ILE A 287 2.79 5.09 1.15
C ILE A 287 1.84 6.00 1.93
N VAL A 288 1.75 7.26 1.51
CA VAL A 288 0.88 8.25 2.15
C VAL A 288 -0.57 7.94 1.77
N SER A 289 -1.49 7.97 2.74
CA SER A 289 -2.89 7.63 2.46
C SER A 289 -3.52 8.62 1.47
N THR A 290 -4.40 8.10 0.61
CA THR A 290 -5.22 8.91 -0.29
C THR A 290 -6.61 9.05 0.34
N PRO A 291 -7.15 10.27 0.49
CA PRO A 291 -8.43 10.47 1.15
C PRO A 291 -9.58 10.11 0.20
N TYR A 292 -9.96 8.83 0.14
CA TYR A 292 -11.07 8.38 -0.71
C TYR A 292 -12.43 8.65 -0.05
N LEU A 293 -13.42 9.06 -0.86
CA LEU A 293 -14.81 9.24 -0.45
C LEU A 293 -15.44 7.91 0.01
N GLU A 294 -16.42 7.99 0.91
CA GLU A 294 -17.08 6.81 1.50
C GLU A 294 -17.93 6.01 0.48
N ASP A 295 -18.58 6.71 -0.45
CA ASP A 295 -19.66 6.17 -1.30
C ASP A 295 -19.25 5.83 -2.75
N ASP A 296 -18.08 6.27 -3.21
CA ASP A 296 -17.57 6.02 -4.56
C ASP A 296 -16.15 5.43 -4.48
N ASP A 297 -15.98 4.18 -4.93
CA ASP A 297 -14.73 3.40 -4.87
C ASP A 297 -13.53 4.02 -5.61
N LEU A 298 -13.68 5.22 -6.21
CA LEU A 298 -12.66 5.90 -7.01
C LEU A 298 -12.58 7.41 -6.80
N GLY A 299 -13.48 8.02 -6.03
CA GLY A 299 -13.50 9.47 -5.81
C GLY A 299 -12.55 9.87 -4.69
N VAL A 300 -11.64 10.80 -4.94
CA VAL A 300 -10.83 11.44 -3.88
C VAL A 300 -11.62 12.60 -3.30
N ASP A 301 -11.63 12.73 -1.98
CA ASP A 301 -12.12 13.90 -1.28
C ASP A 301 -11.20 15.09 -1.59
N SER A 302 -11.64 15.93 -2.52
CA SER A 302 -10.91 17.12 -2.95
C SER A 302 -10.65 18.13 -1.82
N GLU A 303 -11.55 18.24 -0.84
CA GLU A 303 -11.37 19.18 0.27
C GLU A 303 -10.25 18.70 1.18
N GLU A 304 -10.29 17.42 1.56
CA GLU A 304 -9.25 16.77 2.36
C GLU A 304 -7.90 16.73 1.61
N PHE A 305 -7.92 16.41 0.32
CA PHE A 305 -6.71 16.42 -0.51
C PHE A 305 -6.07 17.82 -0.56
N ALA A 306 -6.88 18.88 -0.69
CA ALA A 306 -6.40 20.25 -0.65
C ALA A 306 -5.78 20.62 0.73
N GLU A 307 -6.32 20.09 1.83
CA GLU A 307 -5.70 20.25 3.15
C GLU A 307 -4.34 19.55 3.26
N ILE A 308 -4.22 18.33 2.72
CA ILE A 308 -2.96 17.61 2.65
C ILE A 308 -1.94 18.43 1.84
N MET A 309 -2.31 18.87 0.64
CA MET A 309 -1.47 19.73 -0.22
C MET A 309 -1.00 20.99 0.51
N LEU A 310 -1.91 21.67 1.21
CA LEU A 310 -1.57 22.86 1.99
C LEU A 310 -0.52 22.55 3.06
N GLY A 311 -0.68 21.47 3.81
CA GLY A 311 0.28 21.13 4.85
C GLY A 311 1.66 20.70 4.33
N PHE A 312 1.74 20.12 3.12
CA PHE A 312 3.02 19.93 2.43
C PHE A 312 3.68 21.29 2.12
N SER A 313 2.93 22.23 1.56
CA SER A 313 3.43 23.58 1.23
C SER A 313 3.83 24.41 2.46
N GLU A 314 3.21 24.14 3.62
CA GLU A 314 3.59 24.74 4.92
C GLU A 314 4.89 24.15 5.50
N GLY A 315 5.43 23.07 4.89
CA GLY A 315 6.72 22.50 5.23
C GLY A 315 6.71 21.51 6.39
N TYR A 316 5.55 21.06 6.89
CA TYR A 316 5.51 20.08 7.99
C TYR A 316 6.19 18.75 7.61
N PHE A 317 6.05 18.32 6.36
CA PHE A 317 6.72 17.10 5.87
C PHE A 317 8.24 17.25 5.89
N ILE A 318 8.75 18.38 5.38
CA ILE A 318 10.19 18.70 5.38
C ILE A 318 10.73 18.71 6.81
N MET A 319 10.05 19.39 7.74
CA MET A 319 10.46 19.44 9.15
C MET A 319 10.58 18.04 9.76
N LEU A 320 9.66 17.14 9.40
CA LEU A 320 9.72 15.76 9.86
C LEU A 320 10.91 15.01 9.22
N MET A 321 11.08 15.15 7.91
CA MET A 321 12.13 14.49 7.12
C MET A 321 13.55 14.93 7.49
N GLU A 322 13.73 16.15 8.00
CA GLU A 322 15.01 16.64 8.55
C GLU A 322 15.50 15.77 9.73
N SER A 323 14.59 15.09 10.44
CA SER A 323 14.94 14.22 11.56
C SER A 323 15.59 12.90 11.11
N ALA A 324 15.37 12.47 9.86
CA ALA A 324 15.95 11.25 9.31
C ALA A 324 17.39 11.45 8.79
N GLY A 325 18.31 11.93 9.64
CA GLY A 325 19.67 12.27 9.24
C GLY A 325 20.53 11.09 8.77
N ASN A 326 20.16 9.86 9.10
CA ASN A 326 20.90 8.63 8.76
C ASN A 326 20.39 7.94 7.48
N LEU A 327 19.46 8.57 6.77
CA LEU A 327 18.75 7.97 5.65
C LEU A 327 19.70 7.52 4.52
N ARG A 328 19.49 6.28 4.08
CA ARG A 328 20.19 5.63 2.97
C ARG A 328 19.25 5.26 1.83
N SER A 329 17.99 4.98 2.16
CA SER A 329 16.97 4.61 1.21
C SER A 329 15.69 5.38 1.54
N LEU A 330 15.19 6.15 0.58
CA LEU A 330 13.94 6.88 0.67
C LEU A 330 13.02 6.43 -0.46
N GLU A 331 11.85 5.92 -0.11
CA GLU A 331 10.78 5.54 -1.02
C GLU A 331 9.50 6.19 -0.50
N ILE A 332 8.88 7.06 -1.31
CA ILE A 332 7.61 7.70 -0.94
C ILE A 332 6.64 7.59 -2.10
N ASP A 333 5.46 7.03 -1.81
CA ASP A 333 4.31 7.06 -2.70
C ASP A 333 3.34 8.12 -2.21
N MET A 334 3.17 9.17 -3.03
CA MET A 334 2.28 10.27 -2.68
C MET A 334 0.82 9.93 -2.94
N PRO A 335 -0.11 10.62 -2.26
CA PRO A 335 -1.55 10.46 -2.49
C PRO A 335 -1.89 10.69 -3.97
N CYS A 336 -2.81 9.88 -4.49
CA CYS A 336 -3.25 10.00 -5.88
C CYS A 336 -4.32 11.11 -5.99
N PRO A 337 -4.10 12.18 -6.78
CA PRO A 337 -5.12 13.22 -6.98
C PRO A 337 -6.26 12.73 -7.88
N ASN A 338 -7.41 13.42 -7.85
CA ASN A 338 -8.42 13.23 -8.89
C ASN A 338 -7.88 13.67 -10.26
N PRO A 339 -8.42 13.13 -11.38
CA PRO A 339 -8.06 13.61 -12.71
C PRO A 339 -8.27 15.12 -12.87
N GLY A 340 -7.17 15.84 -13.12
CA GLY A 340 -7.18 17.30 -13.32
C GLY A 340 -6.78 18.11 -12.10
N GLU A 341 -6.63 17.49 -10.93
CA GLU A 341 -6.04 18.11 -9.74
C GLU A 341 -4.50 18.12 -9.82
N ASP A 342 -3.91 19.07 -9.11
CA ASP A 342 -2.45 19.21 -9.02
C ASP A 342 -1.85 18.14 -8.11
N LYS A 343 -0.62 17.74 -8.42
CA LYS A 343 0.18 16.83 -7.59
C LYS A 343 1.03 17.63 -6.60
N ILE A 344 1.39 17.00 -5.48
CA ILE A 344 2.33 17.57 -4.50
C ILE A 344 3.66 17.91 -5.19
N GLU A 345 4.21 19.09 -4.91
CA GLU A 345 5.50 19.51 -5.44
C GLU A 345 6.65 18.77 -4.77
N LEU A 346 7.65 18.35 -5.56
CA LEU A 346 8.85 17.69 -5.06
C LEU A 346 9.60 18.57 -4.03
N SER A 347 9.63 19.89 -4.25
CA SER A 347 10.18 20.90 -3.35
C SER A 347 9.59 20.78 -1.93
N ASP A 348 8.30 20.50 -1.80
CA ASP A 348 7.59 20.37 -0.51
C ASP A 348 7.86 19.02 0.18
N VAL A 349 8.49 18.09 -0.52
CA VAL A 349 8.80 16.74 -0.02
C VAL A 349 10.25 16.64 0.45
N VAL A 350 11.19 17.12 -0.38
CA VAL A 350 12.63 16.98 -0.13
C VAL A 350 13.30 18.29 0.27
N GLY A 351 12.69 19.43 -0.02
CA GLY A 351 13.19 20.76 0.29
C GLY A 351 14.67 20.94 -0.02
N SER A 352 15.37 21.59 0.91
CA SER A 352 16.83 21.80 0.85
C SER A 352 17.64 20.73 1.61
N ILE A 353 17.00 19.62 2.01
CA ILE A 353 17.62 18.57 2.84
C ILE A 353 18.78 17.89 2.08
N VAL A 354 19.88 17.63 2.80
CA VAL A 354 21.02 16.85 2.30
C VAL A 354 21.24 15.65 3.21
N TRP A 355 20.88 14.46 2.72
CA TRP A 355 21.11 13.21 3.43
C TRP A 355 22.48 12.64 3.06
N ALA A 356 23.43 12.74 4.00
CA ALA A 356 24.83 12.41 3.77
C ALA A 356 25.10 10.97 3.31
N ASN A 357 24.14 10.06 3.48
CA ASN A 357 24.26 8.64 3.15
C ASN A 357 23.23 8.15 2.13
N LEU A 358 22.45 9.03 1.49
CA LEU A 358 21.38 8.62 0.59
C LEU A 358 21.92 7.90 -0.65
N ARG A 359 21.49 6.65 -0.85
CA ARG A 359 21.87 5.77 -1.94
C ARG A 359 20.70 5.42 -2.84
N ASN A 360 19.50 5.30 -2.29
CA ASN A 360 18.31 4.99 -3.07
C ASN A 360 17.27 6.09 -2.87
N PHE A 361 16.73 6.60 -3.95
CA PHE A 361 15.62 7.52 -3.95
C PHE A 361 14.55 7.01 -4.92
N ALA A 362 13.34 6.83 -4.43
CA ALA A 362 12.17 6.45 -5.18
C ALA A 362 11.02 7.38 -4.79
N ILE A 363 10.34 7.93 -5.79
CA ILE A 363 9.16 8.77 -5.55
C ILE A 363 8.09 8.52 -6.62
N THR A 364 6.84 8.46 -6.17
CA THR A 364 5.67 8.23 -7.01
C THR A 364 4.67 9.37 -6.86
N THR A 365 4.05 9.79 -7.98
CA THR A 365 2.95 10.76 -8.03
C THR A 365 3.31 12.15 -7.51
N VAL A 366 4.31 12.79 -8.13
CA VAL A 366 4.72 14.16 -7.78
C VAL A 366 4.72 15.11 -8.98
N TYR A 367 4.55 16.39 -8.68
CA TYR A 367 4.91 17.49 -9.57
C TYR A 367 6.36 17.91 -9.29
N ALA A 368 7.13 18.22 -10.32
CA ALA A 368 8.48 18.71 -10.14
C ALA A 368 8.82 19.82 -11.14
N ASN A 369 9.40 20.92 -10.64
CA ASN A 369 10.15 21.83 -11.49
C ASN A 369 11.49 21.16 -11.90
N PRO A 370 11.91 21.24 -13.17
CA PRO A 370 13.19 20.67 -13.61
C PRO A 370 14.39 21.14 -12.81
N SER A 371 14.40 22.40 -12.36
CA SER A 371 15.52 22.92 -11.58
C SER A 371 15.56 22.29 -10.20
N ASP A 372 14.42 22.12 -9.53
CA ASP A 372 14.37 21.50 -8.20
C ASP A 372 14.77 20.02 -8.24
N LEU A 373 14.29 19.28 -9.26
CA LEU A 373 14.69 17.88 -9.46
C LEU A 373 16.21 17.77 -9.73
N VAL A 374 16.74 18.61 -10.63
CA VAL A 374 18.17 18.62 -10.94
C VAL A 374 19.00 18.97 -9.72
N ASP A 375 18.62 20.02 -8.99
CA ASP A 375 19.34 20.50 -7.83
C ASP A 375 19.29 19.47 -6.69
N PHE A 376 18.15 18.81 -6.47
CA PHE A 376 18.03 17.72 -5.51
C PHE A 376 18.95 16.53 -5.83
N LEU A 377 18.91 16.04 -7.07
CA LEU A 377 19.71 14.87 -7.46
C LEU A 377 21.21 15.18 -7.47
N LEU A 378 21.62 16.35 -7.95
CA LEU A 378 23.03 16.74 -7.97
C LEU A 378 23.59 16.99 -6.56
N ARG A 379 22.77 17.45 -5.60
CA ARG A 379 23.18 17.51 -4.18
C ARG A 379 23.59 16.14 -3.63
N HIS A 380 23.03 15.06 -4.16
CA HIS A 380 23.30 13.68 -3.75
C HIS A 380 24.19 12.92 -4.75
N ALA A 381 24.82 13.60 -5.71
CA ALA A 381 25.63 12.98 -6.76
C ALA A 381 26.76 12.08 -6.23
N GLY A 382 27.31 12.41 -5.06
CA GLY A 382 28.39 11.65 -4.43
C GLY A 382 27.95 10.36 -3.73
N THR A 383 26.66 10.12 -3.57
CA THR A 383 26.14 8.99 -2.77
C THR A 383 25.05 8.18 -3.48
N LEU A 384 24.26 8.81 -4.34
CA LEU A 384 23.11 8.19 -5.00
C LEU A 384 23.54 7.05 -5.94
N GLU A 385 22.99 5.86 -5.70
CA GLU A 385 23.25 4.62 -6.45
C GLU A 385 22.03 4.17 -7.27
N ARG A 386 20.81 4.45 -6.79
CA ARG A 386 19.54 4.07 -7.43
C ARG A 386 18.55 5.22 -7.42
N LEU A 387 17.91 5.45 -8.56
CA LEU A 387 16.86 6.45 -8.77
C LEU A 387 15.62 5.80 -9.37
N GLU A 388 14.46 6.00 -8.77
CA GLU A 388 13.17 5.62 -9.35
C GLU A 388 12.23 6.83 -9.37
N LEU A 389 11.69 7.12 -10.55
CA LEU A 389 10.72 8.19 -10.75
C LEU A 389 9.48 7.57 -11.39
N ASN A 390 8.36 7.63 -10.68
CA ASN A 390 7.11 7.01 -11.08
C ASN A 390 6.01 8.08 -11.18
N GLU A 391 5.28 8.14 -12.30
CA GLU A 391 4.17 9.08 -12.49
C GLU A 391 4.49 10.56 -12.16
N VAL A 392 5.62 11.05 -12.67
CA VAL A 392 6.08 12.41 -12.40
C VAL A 392 5.51 13.39 -13.45
N THR A 393 4.87 14.45 -12.97
CA THR A 393 4.54 15.62 -13.80
C THR A 393 5.72 16.61 -13.72
N LEU A 394 6.31 16.99 -14.85
CA LEU A 394 7.42 17.95 -14.89
C LEU A 394 6.98 19.26 -15.55
N GLU A 395 7.41 20.38 -14.98
CA GLU A 395 7.21 21.71 -15.55
C GLU A 395 8.12 21.93 -16.75
N GLY A 396 7.60 21.81 -17.97
CA GLY A 396 8.39 21.96 -19.20
C GLY A 396 8.99 20.65 -19.72
N GLU A 397 9.98 20.76 -20.61
CA GLU A 397 10.47 19.63 -21.41
C GLU A 397 11.44 18.73 -20.64
N TRP A 398 11.09 17.46 -20.45
CA TRP A 398 11.95 16.49 -19.76
C TRP A 398 13.29 16.20 -20.45
N PRO A 399 13.42 16.22 -21.80
CA PRO A 399 14.71 16.11 -22.47
C PRO A 399 15.75 17.09 -21.93
N GLU A 400 15.35 18.35 -21.72
CA GLU A 400 16.23 19.38 -21.15
C GLU A 400 16.59 19.03 -19.71
N CYS A 401 15.60 18.66 -18.89
CA CYS A 401 15.82 18.24 -17.50
C CYS A 401 16.84 17.07 -17.40
N PHE A 402 16.63 16.00 -18.15
CA PHE A 402 17.51 14.82 -18.11
C PHE A 402 18.89 15.09 -18.72
N SER A 403 18.99 15.94 -19.75
CA SER A 403 20.30 16.37 -20.28
C SER A 403 21.15 17.08 -19.23
N ARG A 404 20.51 17.80 -18.28
CA ARG A 404 21.22 18.45 -17.17
C ARG A 404 21.76 17.44 -16.16
N LEU A 405 21.24 16.22 -16.09
CA LEU A 405 21.67 15.14 -15.18
C LEU A 405 22.64 14.15 -15.83
N ALA A 406 22.54 13.98 -17.15
CA ALA A 406 23.24 12.97 -17.92
C ALA A 406 24.75 12.91 -17.61
N GLY A 407 25.22 11.76 -17.10
CA GLY A 407 26.62 11.52 -16.77
C GLY A 407 27.17 12.32 -15.58
N LYS A 408 26.33 13.07 -14.84
CA LYS A 408 26.76 13.89 -13.69
C LYS A 408 26.57 13.22 -12.32
N LEU A 409 26.02 12.01 -12.29
CA LEU A 409 25.77 11.24 -11.08
C LEU A 409 26.72 10.02 -11.04
N PRO A 410 27.99 10.18 -10.60
CA PRO A 410 29.06 9.20 -10.81
C PRO A 410 28.89 7.87 -10.09
N ARG A 411 27.99 7.80 -9.10
CA ARG A 411 27.68 6.57 -8.36
C ARG A 411 26.39 5.88 -8.79
N LEU A 412 25.62 6.53 -9.68
CA LEU A 412 24.33 6.02 -10.13
C LEU A 412 24.53 4.78 -10.99
N LYS A 413 23.89 3.68 -10.58
CA LYS A 413 23.97 2.37 -11.24
C LYS A 413 22.64 1.96 -11.86
N GLU A 414 21.54 2.45 -11.30
CA GLU A 414 20.20 2.06 -11.69
C GLU A 414 19.29 3.29 -11.75
N VAL A 415 18.59 3.43 -12.87
CA VAL A 415 17.52 4.42 -13.07
C VAL A 415 16.30 3.67 -13.56
N GLN A 416 15.16 3.88 -12.90
CA GLN A 416 13.87 3.38 -13.36
C GLN A 416 12.91 4.55 -13.54
N LEU A 417 12.33 4.63 -14.74
CA LEU A 417 11.24 5.54 -15.05
C LEU A 417 10.00 4.70 -15.33
N ARG A 418 8.87 4.98 -14.68
CA ARG A 418 7.60 4.26 -14.89
C ARG A 418 6.40 5.19 -14.84
N GLY A 419 5.27 4.69 -15.31
CA GLY A 419 4.02 5.42 -15.36
C GLY A 419 4.01 6.48 -16.44
N VAL A 420 3.09 7.42 -16.30
CA VAL A 420 2.91 8.54 -17.23
C VAL A 420 3.69 9.74 -16.74
N PHE A 421 4.63 10.20 -17.54
CA PHE A 421 5.20 11.53 -17.35
C PHE A 421 4.41 12.51 -18.20
N SER A 422 4.08 13.67 -17.65
CA SER A 422 3.36 14.75 -18.34
C SER A 422 4.17 16.06 -18.33
N VAL A 423 4.01 16.86 -19.39
CA VAL A 423 4.58 18.21 -19.52
C VAL A 423 3.45 19.23 -19.30
N GLY A 424 3.55 20.02 -18.23
CA GLY A 424 2.53 21.04 -17.88
C GLY A 424 1.11 20.47 -17.72
N HIS A 425 0.08 21.28 -17.97
CA HIS A 425 -1.34 20.89 -17.85
C HIS A 425 -1.85 19.96 -18.98
N GLY A 426 -1.09 18.90 -19.31
CA GLY A 426 -1.62 17.72 -20.01
C GLY A 426 -1.64 17.74 -21.55
N ALA A 427 -0.87 18.62 -22.20
CA ALA A 427 -0.80 18.65 -23.67
C ALA A 427 0.16 17.60 -24.26
N PHE A 428 1.13 17.13 -23.49
CA PHE A 428 2.10 16.11 -23.90
C PHE A 428 2.41 15.16 -22.75
N PHE A 429 2.36 13.86 -23.02
CA PHE A 429 2.73 12.83 -22.07
C PHE A 429 3.53 11.71 -22.75
N CYS A 430 4.23 10.91 -21.94
CA CYS A 430 4.98 9.76 -22.37
C CYS A 430 4.82 8.67 -21.33
N PHE A 431 4.58 7.48 -21.82
CA PHE A 431 4.44 6.30 -20.99
C PHE A 431 5.80 5.61 -20.91
N PHE A 432 6.33 5.48 -19.70
CA PHE A 432 7.62 4.81 -19.45
C PHE A 432 7.47 3.34 -19.04
N GLY A 433 6.26 2.80 -19.09
CA GLY A 433 5.96 1.42 -18.68
C GLY A 433 5.03 1.37 -17.49
N ASP A 434 4.53 0.18 -17.20
CA ASP A 434 3.52 -0.05 -16.17
C ASP A 434 4.13 0.03 -14.75
N LEU A 435 3.43 0.69 -13.82
CA LEU A 435 3.88 0.84 -12.44
C LEU A 435 4.06 -0.50 -11.71
N TYR A 436 3.23 -1.48 -12.03
CA TYR A 436 3.23 -2.80 -11.40
C TYR A 436 4.27 -3.75 -12.00
N THR A 437 4.95 -3.31 -13.07
CA THR A 437 6.06 -4.07 -13.64
C THR A 437 7.39 -3.68 -13.00
N SER A 438 8.27 -4.67 -12.86
CA SER A 438 9.61 -4.47 -12.29
C SER A 438 10.54 -3.62 -13.15
N ARG A 439 10.13 -3.24 -14.37
CA ARG A 439 10.96 -2.50 -15.33
C ARG A 439 10.10 -1.63 -16.24
N GLY A 440 10.59 -0.43 -16.53
CA GLY A 440 10.04 0.39 -17.61
C GLY A 440 10.20 -0.25 -19.00
N ASN A 441 9.49 0.32 -19.97
CA ASN A 441 9.53 -0.11 -21.37
C ASN A 441 10.91 0.16 -22.02
N GLU A 442 11.09 -0.24 -23.28
CA GLU A 442 12.37 -0.10 -23.98
C GLU A 442 12.86 1.36 -24.04
N TYR A 443 11.93 2.31 -24.20
CA TYR A 443 12.24 3.73 -24.20
C TYR A 443 12.72 4.21 -22.82
N SER A 444 12.05 3.80 -21.74
CA SER A 444 12.50 4.02 -20.35
C SER A 444 13.92 3.53 -20.12
N GLN A 445 14.25 2.33 -20.61
CA GLN A 445 15.59 1.77 -20.47
C GLN A 445 16.65 2.56 -21.27
N SER A 446 16.29 3.11 -22.42
CA SER A 446 17.15 3.99 -23.20
C SER A 446 17.44 5.31 -22.46
N VAL A 447 16.40 5.97 -21.94
CA VAL A 447 16.52 7.22 -21.18
C VAL A 447 17.30 6.99 -19.88
N ALA A 448 17.02 5.90 -19.17
CA ALA A 448 17.75 5.49 -17.97
C ALA A 448 19.25 5.33 -18.24
N ARG A 449 19.62 4.68 -19.35
CA ARG A 449 21.03 4.54 -19.76
C ARG A 449 21.66 5.89 -20.07
N TYR A 450 20.96 6.77 -20.77
CA TYR A 450 21.43 8.13 -21.06
C TYR A 450 21.69 8.94 -19.79
N ILE A 451 20.81 8.86 -18.79
CA ILE A 451 21.00 9.55 -17.49
C ILE A 451 22.28 9.04 -16.79
N ILE A 452 22.52 7.73 -16.81
CA ILE A 452 23.67 7.10 -16.16
C ILE A 452 24.98 7.40 -16.90
N GLU A 453 25.04 7.09 -18.20
CA GLU A 453 26.28 7.09 -18.98
C GLU A 453 26.62 8.48 -19.55
N GLY A 454 25.62 9.35 -19.71
CA GLY A 454 25.74 10.56 -20.52
C GLY A 454 25.67 10.26 -22.02
N GLY A 455 25.80 11.30 -22.83
CA GLY A 455 25.77 11.21 -24.30
C GLY A 455 25.61 12.57 -24.96
N GLU A 456 25.87 12.67 -26.26
CA GLU A 456 25.78 13.95 -26.99
C GLU A 456 24.35 14.39 -27.27
N GLU A 457 23.38 13.46 -27.39
CA GLU A 457 22.00 13.79 -27.76
C GLU A 457 20.98 12.97 -26.95
N PHE A 458 19.93 13.65 -26.48
CA PHE A 458 18.80 13.00 -25.81
C PHE A 458 17.94 12.29 -26.86
N SER A 459 17.65 11.00 -26.64
CA SER A 459 16.72 10.28 -27.51
C SER A 459 15.31 10.81 -27.28
N MET A 460 14.79 11.58 -28.24
CA MET A 460 13.40 12.03 -28.19
C MET A 460 12.46 10.82 -28.09
N PRO A 461 11.29 10.98 -27.45
CA PRO A 461 10.27 9.94 -27.46
C PRO A 461 10.05 9.48 -28.90
N PRO A 462 9.86 8.17 -29.16
CA PRO A 462 9.45 7.71 -30.48
C PRO A 462 8.26 8.58 -30.87
N GLY A 463 8.46 9.40 -31.93
CA GLY A 463 7.55 10.49 -32.25
C GLY A 463 6.14 9.93 -32.25
N ASN A 464 5.21 10.58 -31.55
CA ASN A 464 3.82 10.15 -31.49
C ASN A 464 3.42 9.78 -32.92
N ASN A 465 3.30 8.47 -33.20
CA ASN A 465 2.53 8.04 -34.34
C ASN A 465 1.15 8.57 -33.99
N ARG A 466 0.81 9.73 -34.55
CA ARG A 466 -0.56 10.23 -34.56
C ARG A 466 -1.49 9.19 -35.19
N GLU A 467 -0.97 8.15 -35.84
CA GLU A 467 -1.72 7.00 -36.36
C GLU A 467 -1.83 5.81 -35.38
N GLU A 468 -1.04 5.75 -34.30
CA GLU A 468 -1.26 4.82 -33.16
C GLU A 468 -1.85 5.54 -31.92
N ALA A 469 -1.83 6.87 -31.92
CA ALA A 469 -2.37 7.75 -30.88
C ALA A 469 -3.50 8.69 -31.35
N MET A 470 -3.95 8.58 -32.61
CA MET A 470 -5.27 9.00 -33.05
C MET A 470 -5.91 7.89 -33.89
N ILE A 471 -7.12 7.56 -33.48
CA ILE A 471 -8.14 6.80 -34.21
C ILE A 471 -8.23 7.35 -35.65
N PRO A 472 -8.38 6.51 -36.69
CA PRO A 472 -8.51 6.99 -38.06
C PRO A 472 -9.73 7.92 -38.18
N ASP A 473 -9.48 9.17 -38.57
CA ASP A 473 -10.53 10.13 -38.89
C ASP A 473 -11.22 9.77 -40.23
N SER A 474 -12.55 9.83 -40.16
CA SER A 474 -13.56 9.88 -41.22
C SER A 474 -13.84 8.59 -42.01
N GLU A 475 -15.08 8.11 -41.95
CA GLU A 475 -16.12 8.63 -42.83
C GLU A 475 -17.36 9.01 -42.02
N SER A 476 -17.82 10.24 -42.26
CA SER A 476 -19.14 10.73 -41.89
C SER A 476 -20.20 9.83 -42.50
N ASP A 477 -21.06 9.25 -41.66
CA ASP A 477 -22.46 9.09 -42.02
C ASP A 477 -23.26 9.82 -40.95
N ASP A 478 -23.85 10.93 -41.37
CA ASP A 478 -25.05 11.48 -40.74
C ASP A 478 -26.05 10.32 -40.55
N ASP A 479 -26.58 10.13 -39.34
CA ASP A 479 -28.02 10.02 -39.09
C ASP A 479 -28.32 9.47 -37.67
N GLU A 480 -29.20 10.20 -36.99
CA GLU A 480 -30.05 9.83 -35.85
C GLU A 480 -29.41 9.72 -34.44
N GLU A 481 -29.62 10.79 -33.65
CA GLU A 481 -29.60 10.75 -32.18
C GLU A 481 -30.55 9.64 -31.67
N PRO A 482 -30.10 8.66 -30.87
CA PRO A 482 -31.00 7.85 -30.08
C PRO A 482 -31.32 8.59 -28.77
N ASP A 483 -32.61 8.86 -28.57
CA ASP A 483 -33.20 9.20 -27.27
C ASP A 483 -32.69 8.21 -26.21
N TRP A 484 -31.98 8.73 -25.20
CA TRP A 484 -31.68 7.98 -23.99
C TRP A 484 -32.91 8.04 -23.10
N ASP A 485 -33.83 7.11 -23.31
CA ASP A 485 -34.83 6.77 -22.29
C ASP A 485 -34.07 6.16 -21.10
N ASP A 486 -34.02 6.93 -20.02
CA ASP A 486 -33.93 6.43 -18.65
C ASP A 486 -34.95 5.29 -18.48
N GLU A 487 -34.46 4.05 -18.27
CA GLU A 487 -35.04 3.01 -17.41
C GLU A 487 -34.47 1.62 -17.76
N ASN A 488 -33.56 1.11 -16.94
CA ASN A 488 -33.55 -0.30 -16.52
C ASN A 488 -32.56 -0.54 -15.36
N PHE A 489 -32.84 0.13 -14.24
CA PHE A 489 -32.61 -0.46 -12.93
C PHE A 489 -33.84 -1.31 -12.60
N LEU A 490 -33.74 -2.64 -12.68
CA LEU A 490 -34.75 -3.52 -12.12
C LEU A 490 -34.09 -4.63 -11.32
N PHE A 491 -34.15 -4.43 -10.00
CA PHE A 491 -34.15 -5.47 -8.98
C PHE A 491 -35.27 -6.47 -9.31
N ALA A 492 -34.96 -7.76 -9.27
CA ALA A 492 -35.98 -8.80 -9.31
C ALA A 492 -36.57 -8.98 -7.89
N GLU A 493 -37.75 -8.41 -7.67
CA GLU A 493 -38.65 -8.82 -6.58
C GLU A 493 -39.39 -10.10 -7.00
N GLU A 494 -39.27 -11.16 -6.20
CA GLU A 494 -40.12 -12.35 -6.30
C GLU A 494 -41.41 -12.08 -5.50
N ASP A 495 -42.54 -11.95 -6.19
CA ASP A 495 -43.87 -11.90 -5.57
C ASP A 495 -44.43 -13.31 -5.36
N ASP A 496 -44.81 -13.56 -4.11
CA ASP A 496 -45.59 -14.68 -3.59
C ASP A 496 -47.04 -14.64 -4.10
N ASP A 497 -47.49 -15.71 -4.77
CA ASP A 497 -48.91 -15.97 -5.01
C ASP A 497 -49.40 -17.12 -4.11
N LEU A 498 -50.11 -16.78 -3.03
CA LEU A 498 -50.96 -17.70 -2.28
C LEU A 498 -52.40 -17.17 -2.26
N LEU A 499 -53.19 -17.66 -3.22
CA LEU A 499 -54.64 -17.57 -3.20
C LEU A 499 -55.22 -18.59 -2.21
N GLY A 500 -56.04 -18.10 -1.28
CA GLY A 500 -57.02 -18.90 -0.57
C GLY A 500 -58.38 -18.21 -0.61
N ILE A 501 -59.44 -18.95 -0.95
CA ILE A 501 -60.82 -18.58 -0.61
C ILE A 501 -61.55 -19.81 -0.03
N ASP A 502 -62.02 -19.63 1.21
CA ASP A 502 -63.15 -20.20 1.97
C ASP A 502 -63.77 -21.55 1.58
N VAL A 503 -63.75 -22.54 2.50
CA VAL A 503 -64.75 -22.84 3.57
C VAL A 503 -64.11 -23.71 4.64
#